data_AF-A0A1V4S6S0-F1
#
_entry.id   AF-A0A1V4S6S0-F1
#
_cell.length_a   1.000
_cell.length_b   1.000
_cell.length_c   1.000
_cell.angle_alpha   90.00
_cell.angle_beta   90.00
_cell.angle_gamma   90.00
#
_symmetry.space_group_name_H-M   'P 1'
#
loop_
_entity.id
_entity.type
_entity.pdbx_description
1 polymer ?
#
loop_
_entity_poly.entity_id
_entity_poly.type
_entity_poly.pdbx_seq_one_letter_code
_entity_poly.pdbx_strand_id
1 'polypeptide(L)' 'MKIFSERFNFTINMESSRCKFIPGEEDSCPGTISECRFCTTREDCFASGGTTFTLYFPPAKTTSE' A
#
# COMPACT_ATOMS: atom_id res chain seq x y z
N MET A 1 -7.50 10.17 1.78
CA MET A 1 -6.12 10.61 1.43
C MET A 1 -6.05 11.43 0.15
N LYS A 2 -6.65 11.01 -0.97
CA LYS A 2 -6.66 11.79 -2.24
C LYS A 2 -7.19 13.24 -2.10
N ILE A 3 -8.26 13.45 -1.34
CA ILE A 3 -8.81 14.80 -1.09
C ILE A 3 -7.78 15.74 -0.43
N PHE A 4 -6.84 15.22 0.36
CA PHE A 4 -5.82 16.04 1.01
C PHE A 4 -4.67 16.41 0.05
N SER A 5 -4.45 15.62 -0.99
CA SER A 5 -3.37 15.85 -1.96
C SER A 5 -3.63 17.14 -2.76
N GLU A 6 -4.89 17.40 -3.09
CA GLU A 6 -5.34 18.64 -3.74
C GLU A 6 -5.18 19.87 -2.83
N ARG A 7 -5.52 19.73 -1.54
CA ARG A 7 -5.45 20.85 -0.58
C ARG A 7 -4.01 21.23 -0.19
N PHE A 8 -3.14 20.25 -0.03
CA PHE A 8 -1.77 20.44 0.45
C PHE A 8 -0.72 20.34 -0.66
N ASN A 9 -1.17 20.31 -1.91
CA ASN A 9 -0.33 20.32 -3.11
C ASN A 9 0.76 19.24 -3.09
N PHE A 10 0.39 18.02 -2.69
CA PHE A 10 1.23 16.82 -2.82
C PHE A 10 0.58 15.84 -3.80
N THR A 11 1.35 14.90 -4.36
CA THR A 11 0.81 13.85 -5.21
C THR A 11 0.70 12.55 -4.41
N ILE A 12 -0.39 11.80 -4.60
CA ILE A 12 -0.56 10.45 -4.05
C ILE A 12 -0.82 9.47 -5.19
N ASN A 13 0.00 8.42 -5.27
CA ASN A 13 -0.23 7.27 -6.13
C ASN A 13 -0.62 6.05 -5.27
N MET A 14 -1.49 5.21 -5.80
CA MET A 14 -1.91 3.97 -5.15
C MET A 14 -1.78 2.82 -6.15
N GLU A 15 -0.98 1.84 -5.79
CA GLU A 15 -0.85 0.59 -6.54
C GLU A 15 -1.28 -0.55 -5.63
N SER A 16 -2.23 -1.36 -6.08
CA SER A 16 -2.74 -2.49 -5.30
C SER A 16 -2.67 -3.75 -6.12
N SER A 17 -2.11 -4.79 -5.52
CA SER A 17 -2.10 -6.15 -6.04
C SER A 17 -2.80 -7.07 -5.05
N ARG A 18 -3.77 -7.83 -5.55
CA ARG A 18 -4.45 -8.85 -4.75
C ARG A 18 -3.44 -9.95 -4.38
N CYS A 19 -3.55 -10.45 -3.15
CA CYS A 19 -2.75 -11.60 -2.72
C CYS A 19 -2.95 -12.78 -3.69
N LYS A 20 -1.88 -13.31 -4.28
CA LYS A 20 -1.94 -14.40 -5.28
C LYS A 20 -2.58 -15.70 -4.75
N PHE A 21 -2.66 -15.85 -3.42
CA PHE A 21 -3.30 -16.98 -2.76
C PHE A 21 -4.79 -16.76 -2.43
N ILE A 22 -5.34 -15.62 -2.88
CA ILE A 22 -6.76 -15.24 -2.71
C ILE A 22 -7.35 -14.86 -4.08
N PRO A 23 -7.32 -15.77 -5.08
CA PRO A 23 -7.81 -15.46 -6.43
C PRO A 23 -9.34 -15.27 -6.50
N GLY A 24 -10.09 -15.97 -5.66
CA GLY A 24 -11.55 -15.92 -5.60
C GLY A 24 -12.08 -14.95 -4.55
N GLU A 25 -13.40 -14.78 -4.56
CA GLU A 25 -14.12 -13.97 -3.55
C GLU A 25 -14.38 -14.74 -2.26
N GLU A 26 -14.44 -16.07 -2.34
CA GLU A 26 -14.63 -16.98 -1.18
C GLU A 26 -13.31 -17.30 -0.46
N ASP A 27 -12.16 -16.99 -1.08
CA ASP A 27 -10.86 -17.17 -0.44
C ASP A 27 -10.68 -16.14 0.67
N SER A 28 -10.28 -16.59 1.85
CA SER A 28 -10.13 -15.73 3.03
C SER A 28 -8.66 -15.54 3.41
N CYS A 29 -8.26 -14.28 3.63
CA CYS A 29 -6.99 -13.96 4.28
C CYS A 29 -7.17 -14.09 5.80
N PRO A 30 -6.32 -14.82 6.52
CA PRO A 30 -6.37 -14.83 7.99
C PRO A 30 -6.01 -13.48 8.62
N GLY A 31 -5.39 -12.55 7.86
CA GLY A 31 -4.94 -11.25 8.36
C GLY A 31 -3.69 -11.32 9.25
N THR A 32 -3.42 -12.47 9.86
CA THR A 32 -2.25 -12.75 10.69
C THR A 32 -1.28 -13.69 9.97
N ILE A 33 0.01 -13.33 9.89
CA ILE A 33 1.02 -14.10 9.16
C ILE A 33 1.23 -15.50 9.77
N SER A 34 1.20 -15.63 11.09
CA SER A 34 1.36 -16.92 11.78
C SER A 34 0.25 -17.94 11.48
N GLU A 35 -0.89 -17.48 10.95
CA GLU A 35 -2.03 -18.32 10.57
C GLU A 35 -2.10 -18.52 9.05
N CYS A 36 -1.23 -17.87 8.28
CA CYS A 36 -1.18 -18.01 6.84
C CYS A 36 -0.36 -19.24 6.44
N ARG A 37 -1.04 -20.30 5.98
CA ARG A 37 -0.39 -21.55 5.52
C ARG A 37 0.60 -21.37 4.36
N PHE A 38 0.59 -20.23 3.69
CA PHE A 38 1.45 -19.93 2.55
C PHE A 38 2.70 -19.13 2.94
N CYS A 39 2.83 -18.70 4.20
CA CYS A 39 3.93 -17.88 4.69
C CYS A 39 4.73 -18.65 5.75
N THR A 40 6.05 -18.62 5.65
CA THR A 40 6.97 -19.05 6.71
C THR A 40 7.60 -17.83 7.37
N THR A 41 7.85 -16.76 6.61
CA THR A 41 8.34 -15.48 7.11
C THR A 41 7.40 -14.33 6.73
N ARG A 42 7.71 -13.12 7.20
CA ARG A 42 6.90 -11.93 6.88
C ARG A 42 7.06 -11.54 5.41
N GLU A 43 8.23 -11.79 4.85
CA GLU A 43 8.59 -11.46 3.48
C GLU A 43 7.74 -12.24 2.47
N ASP A 44 7.36 -13.48 2.78
CA ASP A 44 6.42 -14.27 1.96
C ASP A 44 5.07 -13.57 1.80
N CYS A 45 4.55 -12.99 2.88
CA CYS A 45 3.29 -12.25 2.86
C CYS A 45 3.43 -10.97 2.03
N PHE A 46 4.51 -10.22 2.21
CA PHE A 46 4.77 -8.98 1.47
C PHE A 46 4.96 -9.21 -0.04
N ALA A 47 5.53 -10.36 -0.42
CA ALA A 47 5.70 -10.76 -1.81
C ALA A 47 4.41 -11.35 -2.44
N SER A 48 3.37 -11.61 -1.65
CA SER A 48 2.14 -12.23 -2.14
C SER A 48 1.14 -11.23 -2.71
N GLY A 49 1.14 -10.00 -2.20
CA GLY A 49 0.30 -8.89 -2.66
C GLY A 49 0.28 -7.76 -1.62
N GLY A 50 -0.44 -6.69 -1.90
CA GLY A 50 -0.60 -5.56 -0.98
C GLY A 50 -0.99 -4.28 -1.69
N THR A 51 -1.10 -3.20 -0.90
CA THR A 51 -1.35 -1.86 -1.43
C THR A 51 -0.20 -0.94 -1.03
N THR A 52 0.44 -0.35 -2.03
CA THR A 52 1.48 0.65 -1.87
C THR A 52 0.88 2.03 -2.10
N PHE A 53 1.10 2.92 -1.13
CA PHE A 53 0.80 4.34 -1.27
C PHE A 53 2.11 5.11 -1.40
N THR A 54 2.28 5.81 -2.52
CA THR A 54 3.46 6.64 -2.76
C THR A 54 3.05 8.11 -2.67
N LEU A 55 3.74 8.87 -1.81
CA LEU A 55 3.50 10.29 -1.61
C LEU A 55 4.69 11.10 -2.15
N TYR A 56 4.41 12.11 -2.94
CA TYR A 56 5.40 13.08 -3.39
C TYR A 56 5.03 14.47 -2.88
N PHE A 57 5.91 15.06 -2.08
CA PHE A 57 5.78 16.42 -1.58
C PHE A 57 6.74 17.32 -2.37
N PRO A 58 6.25 18.36 -3.07
CA PRO A 58 7.13 19.29 -3.74
C PRO A 58 7.95 20.11 -2.73
N PRO A 59 9.09 20.68 -3.15
CA PRO A 59 9.89 21.56 -2.31
C PRO A 59 9.06 22.73 -1.76
N ALA A 60 9.33 23.11 -0.51
CA ALA A 60 8.77 24.33 0.05
C ALA A 60 9.23 25.54 -0.79
N LYS A 61 8.33 26.50 -1.03
CA LYS A 61 8.71 27.76 -1.66
C LYS A 61 9.69 28.47 -0.73
N THR A 62 10.93 28.66 -1.16
CA THR A 62 11.84 29.58 -0.50
C THR A 62 11.28 30.99 -0.66
N THR A 63 10.81 31.59 0.42
CA THR A 63 10.56 33.03 0.50
C THR A 63 11.88 33.75 0.30
N SER A 64 12.11 34.28 -0.90
CA SER A 64 13.10 35.34 -1.11
C SER A 64 12.46 36.65 -0.62
N GLU A 65 12.92 37.16 0.51
CA GLU A 65 12.80 38.58 0.88
C GLU A 65 13.71 39.43 -0.01
#